data_AF-F8L399-F1
#
_entry.id   AF-F8L399-F1
#
_cell.length_a   1.000
_cell.length_b   1.000
_cell.length_c   1.000
_cell.angle_alpha   90.00
_cell.angle_beta   90.00
_cell.angle_gamma   90.00
#
_symmetry.space_group_name_H-M   'P 1'
#
loop_
_entity.id
_entity.type
_entity.pdbx_description
1 polymer ?
#
loop_
_entity_poly.entity_id
_entity_poly.type
_entity_poly.pdbx_seq_one_letter_code
_entity_poly.pdbx_strand_id
1 'polypeptide(L)' 'MSKKEKFKMVDECINYYKVGQIQGTEFEIIIKAPTKFRKIWLVKLNELTTCLEEIEDLEEE' A
#
# COMPACT_ATOMS: atom_id res chain seq x y z
N MET A 1 3.52 -19.69 7.08
CA MET A 1 2.56 -18.57 6.98
C MET A 1 2.55 -18.09 5.53
N SER A 2 1.49 -18.37 4.78
CA SER A 2 1.38 -18.04 3.36
C SER A 2 1.27 -16.54 3.12
N LYS A 3 1.62 -16.06 1.91
CA LYS A 3 1.38 -14.66 1.48
C LYS A 3 -0.08 -14.24 1.75
N LYS A 4 -1.05 -15.15 1.58
CA LYS A 4 -2.47 -14.95 1.87
C LYS A 4 -2.75 -14.67 3.35
N GLU A 5 -2.03 -15.30 4.27
CA GLU A 5 -2.23 -15.11 5.71
C GLU A 5 -1.64 -13.79 6.20
N LYS A 6 -0.54 -13.33 5.60
CA LYS A 6 0.07 -12.02 5.93
C LYS A 6 -0.78 -10.82 5.47
N PHE A 7 -1.56 -10.97 4.40
CA PHE A 7 -2.42 -9.90 3.87
C PHE A 7 -3.82 -9.84 4.48
N LYS A 8 -4.21 -10.83 5.29
CA LYS A 8 -5.58 -10.94 5.82
C LYS A 8 -5.99 -9.78 6.74
N MET A 9 -5.06 -9.22 7.52
CA MET A 9 -5.35 -8.04 8.36
C MET A 9 -5.63 -6.77 7.54
N VAL A 10 -5.01 -6.65 6.37
CA VAL A 10 -5.25 -5.51 5.47
C VAL A 10 -6.60 -5.65 4.79
N ASP A 11 -6.96 -6.88 4.41
CA ASP A 11 -8.26 -7.24 3.82
C ASP A 11 -9.43 -6.94 4.79
N GLU A 12 -9.24 -7.19 6.09
CA GLU A 12 -10.23 -6.85 7.13
C GLU A 12 -10.42 -5.32 7.33
N CYS A 13 -9.45 -4.51 6.92
CA CYS A 13 -9.46 -3.06 7.09
C CYS A 13 -10.00 -2.30 5.86
N ILE A 14 -10.33 -3.02 4.78
CA ILE A 14 -10.80 -2.44 3.51
C ILE A 14 -12.09 -3.11 3.09
N ASN A 15 -13.02 -2.30 2.60
CA ASN A 15 -14.25 -2.84 2.01
C ASN A 15 -13.98 -3.31 0.57
N TYR A 16 -13.01 -2.67 -0.09
CA TYR A 16 -12.72 -2.88 -1.49
C TYR A 16 -11.39 -2.23 -1.86
N TYR A 17 -10.65 -2.84 -2.78
CA TYR A 17 -9.59 -2.16 -3.52
C TYR A 17 -9.65 -2.50 -5.00
N LYS A 18 -9.12 -1.59 -5.82
CA LYS A 18 -8.91 -1.80 -7.26
C LYS A 18 -7.45 -1.53 -7.56
N VAL A 19 -6.85 -2.40 -8.38
CA VAL A 19 -5.54 -2.16 -8.96
C VAL A 19 -5.73 -1.90 -10.45
N GLY A 20 -5.20 -0.79 -10.93
CA GLY A 20 -5.13 -0.45 -12.35
C GLY A 20 -3.67 -0.30 -12.78
N GLN A 21 -3.36 -0.50 -14.05
CA GLN A 21 -2.06 -0.14 -14.62
C GLN A 21 -2.23 1.22 -15.32
N ILE A 22 -1.42 2.21 -14.95
CA ILE A 22 -1.55 3.57 -15.49
C ILE A 22 -0.82 3.67 -16.83
N GLN A 23 0.41 3.15 -16.92
CA GLN A 23 1.18 2.84 -18.14
C GLN A 23 2.58 2.33 -17.76
N GLY A 24 3.18 1.45 -18.57
CA GLY A 24 4.56 0.96 -18.32
C GLY A 24 4.70 0.18 -17.00
N THR A 25 5.62 0.62 -16.13
CA THR A 25 5.94 0.03 -14.82
C THR A 25 5.06 0.54 -13.67
N GLU A 26 4.17 1.50 -13.93
CA GLU A 26 3.37 2.15 -12.89
C GLU A 26 2.00 1.49 -12.70
N PHE A 27 1.59 1.35 -11.44
CA PHE A 27 0.29 0.83 -11.03
C PHE A 27 -0.44 1.80 -10.11
N GLU A 28 -1.75 1.93 -10.31
CA GLU A 28 -2.67 2.64 -9.44
C GLU A 28 -3.31 1.66 -8.45
N ILE A 29 -3.38 2.04 -7.17
CA ILE A 29 -4.15 1.29 -6.17
C ILE A 29 -5.18 2.23 -5.55
N ILE A 30 -6.46 1.94 -5.78
CA ILE A 30 -7.58 2.65 -5.17
C ILE A 30 -8.11 1.82 -4.01
N ILE A 31 -8.08 2.37 -2.80
CA ILE A 31 -8.52 1.69 -1.57
C ILE A 31 -9.76 2.37 -1.01
N LYS A 32 -10.84 1.60 -0.80
CA LYS A 32 -12.03 2.03 -0.07
C LYS A 32 -12.04 1.40 1.32
N ALA A 33 -11.80 2.22 2.34
CA ALA A 33 -11.75 1.79 3.73
C ALA A 33 -12.84 2.48 4.58
N PRO A 34 -13.35 1.81 5.64
CA PRO A 34 -14.14 2.48 6.67
C PRO A 34 -13.42 3.68 7.28
N THR A 35 -14.15 4.76 7.55
CA THR A 35 -13.58 6.02 8.09
C THR A 35 -12.84 5.82 9.41
N LYS A 36 -13.27 4.87 10.26
CA LYS A 36 -12.58 4.51 11.52
C LYS A 36 -11.13 4.04 11.32
N PHE A 37 -10.77 3.56 10.14
CA PHE A 37 -9.42 3.09 9.80
C PHE A 37 -8.59 4.11 9.03
N ARG A 38 -9.10 5.33 8.82
CA ARG A 38 -8.39 6.38 8.06
C ARG A 38 -6.96 6.62 8.57
N LYS A 39 -6.76 6.68 9.90
CA LYS A 39 -5.44 6.91 10.50
C LYS A 39 -4.45 5.79 10.18
N ILE A 40 -4.90 4.53 10.20
CA ILE A 40 -4.06 3.37 9.89
C ILE A 40 -3.58 3.46 8.43
N TRP A 41 -4.48 3.78 7.51
CA TRP A 41 -4.14 3.92 6.10
C TRP A 41 -3.18 5.07 5.82
N LEU A 42 -3.34 6.21 6.49
CA LEU A 42 -2.39 7.32 6.37
C LEU A 42 -0.98 6.93 6.86
N VAL A 43 -0.87 6.20 7.97
CA VAL A 43 0.41 5.71 8.47
C VAL A 43 1.04 4.75 7.45
N LYS A 44 0.26 3.81 6.91
CA LYS A 44 0.76 2.84 5.92
C LYS A 44 1.23 3.48 4.62
N LEU A 45 0.54 4.53 4.15
CA LEU A 45 0.99 5.30 2.99
C LEU A 45 2.30 6.04 3.28
N ASN A 46 2.44 6.62 4.47
CA ASN A 46 3.68 7.30 4.86
C ASN A 46 4.86 6.34 4.98
N GLU A 47 4.67 5.16 5.58
CA GLU A 47 5.70 4.09 5.60
C GLU A 47 6.13 3.72 4.18
N LEU A 48 5.20 3.65 3.23
CA LEU A 48 5.49 3.33 1.83
C LEU A 48 6.31 4.44 1.14
N THR A 49 6.00 5.70 1.41
CA THR A 49 6.78 6.85 0.93
C THR A 49 8.22 6.80 1.47
N THR A 50 8.39 6.58 2.77
CA THR A 50 9.73 6.47 3.36
C THR A 50 10.53 5.30 2.77
N CYS A 51 9.90 4.14 2.57
CA CYS A 51 10.59 3.03 1.92
C CYS A 51 10.98 3.31 0.47
N LEU A 52 10.23 4.17 -0.26
CA LEU A 52 10.62 4.58 -1.61
C LEU A 52 11.86 5.48 -1.56
N GLU A 53 11.88 6.46 -0.66
CA GLU A 53 13.04 7.34 -0.43
C GLU A 53 14.29 6.51 -0.08
N GLU A 54 14.17 5.52 0.81
CA GLU A 54 15.26 4.61 1.18
C GLU A 54 15.78 3.76 0.01
N ILE A 55 14.92 3.38 -0.94
CA ILE A 55 15.34 2.63 -2.13
C ILE A 55 16.06 3.54 -3.10
N GLU A 56 15.55 4.76 -3.32
CA GLU A 56 16.19 5.76 -4.17
C GLU A 56 17.61 6.07 -3.67
N ASP A 57 17.79 6.28 -2.37
CA ASP A 57 19.10 6.51 -1.74
C ASP A 57 20.08 5.36 -1.99
N LEU A 58 19.61 4.10 -2.01
CA LEU A 58 20.43 2.91 -2.26
C LEU A 58 20.77 2.70 -3.74
N GLU A 59 19.94 3.20 -4.66
CA GLU A 59 20.19 3.12 -6.10
C GLU A 59 21.15 4.24 -6.58
N GLU A 60 21.35 5.28 -5.79
CA GLU A 60 22.30 6.38 -6.06
C GLU A 60 23.74 6.10 -5.58
N GLU A 61 23.99 5.02 -4.81
CA GLU A 61 25.32 4.52 -4.39
C GLU A 61 25.93 3.46 -5.33
#